data_AF-A0A7Y8J4Z2-F1
#
_entry.id   AF-A0A7Y8J4Z2-F1
#
_cell.length_a   1.000
_cell.length_b   1.000
_cell.length_c   1.000
_cell.angle_alpha   90.00
_cell.angle_beta   90.00
_cell.angle_gamma   90.00
#
_symmetry.space_group_name_H-M   'P 1'
#
loop_
_entity.id
_entity.type
_entity.pdbx_description
1 polymer ?
#
loop_
_entity_poly.entity_id
_entity_poly.type
_entity_poly.pdbx_seq_one_letter_code
_entity_poly.pdbx_strand_id
1 'polypeptide(L)'
;MRSILAFCLIALFTIVTFAQEATEEKKDTLWTPRGVVGINLSQVAFDNWSQGGQNSLSFTFFSLLGLDYIGDPWKWRNGLKFAYGRTKIGDEEYRTNDNEIFFQSTLIYHINWAVSPYAGLTARTAVTKGFDYNPVPSVQIVDFMDPFYLTEALGFIYDQIPNFSSRLGIGMKQTWADKFALRYTDDSETPELEKFKNETGIESVTEYKWEFMENMAYLTSLRLFGTFDDLSVWDVRWDNLIVAKVNDYISVSFNVLLIYDEDESIQRQLKEALQLGISYNLF
;
A
#
# COMPACT_ATOMS: atom_id res chain seq x y z
N MET A 1 35.73 -22.90 -12.04
CA MET A 1 36.57 -21.72 -11.76
C MET A 1 35.64 -20.55 -11.53
N ARG A 2 35.71 -19.98 -10.32
CA ARG A 2 34.84 -18.92 -9.81
C ARG A 2 35.32 -17.56 -10.33
N SER A 3 34.44 -16.76 -10.91
CA SER A 3 34.64 -15.32 -11.08
C SER A 3 33.68 -14.59 -10.14
N ILE A 4 34.25 -14.16 -9.03
CA ILE A 4 33.67 -13.32 -8.00
C ILE A 4 33.62 -11.90 -8.57
N LEU A 5 32.42 -11.36 -8.80
CA LEU A 5 32.23 -9.92 -9.00
C LEU A 5 31.87 -9.32 -7.64
N ALA A 6 32.89 -8.75 -7.01
CA ALA A 6 32.79 -8.01 -5.77
C ALA A 6 32.07 -6.67 -6.04
N PHE A 7 30.85 -6.54 -5.54
CA PHE A 7 30.17 -5.25 -5.46
C PHE A 7 30.72 -4.53 -4.22
N CYS A 8 31.42 -3.42 -4.45
CA CYS A 8 31.99 -2.59 -3.38
C CYS A 8 30.88 -1.98 -2.53
N LEU A 9 30.84 -2.41 -1.27
CA LEU A 9 30.08 -1.79 -0.19
C LEU A 9 30.77 -0.47 0.19
N ILE A 10 30.28 0.65 -0.33
CA ILE A 10 30.70 1.98 0.16
C ILE A 10 29.85 2.28 1.40
N ALA A 11 30.44 2.04 2.57
CA ALA A 11 29.95 2.52 3.85
C ALA A 11 30.15 4.04 3.91
N LEU A 12 29.11 4.81 3.62
CA LEU A 12 29.06 6.24 3.89
C LEU A 12 28.53 6.45 5.32
N PHE A 13 29.46 6.68 6.24
CA PHE A 13 29.19 7.30 7.54
C PHE A 13 28.74 8.75 7.28
N THR A 14 27.45 9.03 7.29
CA THR A 14 26.93 10.38 7.44
C THR A 14 26.73 10.69 8.92
N ILE A 15 27.54 11.64 9.39
CA ILE A 15 27.39 12.32 10.67
C ILE A 15 26.01 12.97 10.69
N VAL A 16 25.12 12.52 11.58
CA VAL A 16 23.83 13.17 11.82
C VAL A 16 24.11 14.41 12.67
N THR A 17 24.18 15.56 12.01
CA THR A 17 24.09 16.85 12.69
C THR A 17 22.63 17.08 13.07
N PHE A 18 22.34 17.11 14.37
CA PHE A 18 21.06 17.57 14.90
C PHE A 18 20.83 19.02 14.47
N ALA A 19 19.83 19.26 13.62
CA ALA A 19 19.39 20.59 13.23
C ALA A 19 17.98 20.84 13.80
N GLN A 20 17.93 21.89 14.64
CA GLN A 20 16.79 22.66 15.14
C GLN A 20 15.41 21.98 15.27
N GLU A 21 14.95 21.86 16.51
CA GLU A 21 13.52 21.83 16.84
C GLU A 21 12.83 23.05 16.22
N ALA A 22 12.13 22.82 15.10
CA ALA A 22 11.06 23.70 14.69
C ALA A 22 10.02 23.65 15.81
N THR A 23 9.73 24.81 16.41
CA THR A 23 8.67 24.95 17.39
C THR A 23 7.34 24.62 16.72
N GLU A 24 6.84 23.39 16.94
CA GLU A 24 5.52 22.99 16.47
C GLU A 24 4.48 23.92 17.09
N GLU A 25 3.72 24.62 16.24
CA GLU A 25 2.57 25.40 16.68
C GLU A 25 1.60 24.48 17.45
N LYS A 26 1.27 24.88 18.67
CA LYS A 26 0.37 24.14 19.56
C LYS A 26 -1.02 24.06 18.91
N LYS A 27 -1.35 22.92 18.30
CA LYS A 27 -2.68 22.70 17.72
C LYS A 27 -3.73 22.69 18.84
N ASP A 28 -4.79 23.47 18.67
CA ASP A 28 -5.94 23.54 19.60
C ASP A 28 -6.79 22.25 19.65
N THR A 29 -6.47 21.26 18.81
CA THR A 29 -7.19 19.99 18.70
C THR A 29 -6.23 18.81 18.79
N LEU A 30 -6.65 17.76 19.50
CA LEU A 30 -5.95 16.47 19.56
C LEU A 30 -6.08 15.69 18.24
N TRP A 31 -7.01 16.08 17.37
CA TRP A 31 -7.23 15.48 16.05
C TRP A 31 -6.52 16.28 14.96
N THR A 32 -5.64 15.60 14.22
CA THR A 32 -4.95 16.13 13.05
C THR A 32 -5.45 15.42 11.79
N PRO A 33 -6.29 16.06 10.96
CA PRO A 33 -6.62 15.54 9.64
C PRO A 33 -5.43 15.72 8.69
N ARG A 34 -5.30 14.80 7.74
CA ARG A 34 -4.41 14.91 6.58
C ARG A 34 -5.18 14.42 5.36
N GLY A 35 -4.95 15.03 4.21
CA GLY A 35 -5.70 14.64 3.03
C GLY A 35 -5.04 15.11 1.76
N VAL A 36 -4.79 14.20 0.85
CA VAL A 36 -4.35 14.51 -0.51
C VAL A 36 -5.32 13.84 -1.47
N VAL A 37 -5.81 14.59 -2.44
CA VAL A 37 -6.57 14.05 -3.58
C VAL A 37 -5.85 14.44 -4.86
N GLY A 38 -5.90 13.59 -5.87
CA GLY A 38 -5.21 13.90 -7.11
C GLY A 38 -5.53 12.99 -8.27
N ILE A 39 -4.95 13.35 -9.39
CA ILE A 39 -4.94 12.59 -10.62
C ILE A 39 -3.50 12.46 -11.11
N ASN A 40 -3.08 11.23 -11.35
CA ASN A 40 -1.85 10.92 -12.05
C ASN A 40 -2.15 10.72 -13.53
N LEU A 41 -1.32 11.30 -14.39
CA LEU A 41 -1.49 11.26 -15.84
C LEU A 41 -0.18 10.82 -16.51
N SER A 42 -0.30 9.99 -17.55
CA SER A 42 0.78 9.66 -18.47
C SER A 42 0.21 9.52 -19.87
N GLN A 43 0.76 10.28 -20.82
CA GLN A 43 0.26 10.32 -22.20
C GLN A 43 1.41 10.30 -23.18
N VAL A 44 1.23 9.53 -24.25
CA VAL A 44 2.03 9.62 -25.48
C VAL A 44 1.09 9.75 -26.66
N ALA A 45 1.31 10.76 -27.51
CA ALA A 45 0.49 11.01 -28.69
C ALA A 45 1.38 11.26 -29.91
N PHE A 46 1.04 10.58 -31.00
CA PHE A 46 1.72 10.62 -32.27
C PHE A 46 0.79 11.15 -33.36
N ASP A 47 1.32 12.01 -34.22
CA ASP A 47 0.70 12.44 -35.46
C ASP A 47 1.78 12.44 -36.56
N ASN A 48 1.48 11.82 -37.70
CA ASN A 48 2.41 11.60 -38.82
C ASN A 48 3.82 11.13 -38.39
N TRP A 49 3.88 10.27 -37.37
CA TRP A 49 5.14 9.85 -36.75
C TRP A 49 5.73 8.63 -37.46
N SER A 50 6.88 8.80 -38.10
CA SER A 50 7.49 7.76 -38.95
C SER A 50 8.40 6.77 -38.23
N GLN A 51 8.68 6.97 -36.94
CA GLN A 51 9.60 6.12 -36.16
C GLN A 51 8.87 4.96 -35.44
N GLY A 52 7.57 4.81 -35.65
CA GLY A 52 6.74 3.84 -34.95
C GLY A 52 6.40 4.25 -33.51
N GLY A 53 5.47 3.51 -32.90
CA GLY A 53 4.90 3.82 -31.58
C GLY A 53 3.37 3.66 -31.60
N GLN A 54 2.77 3.61 -30.42
CA GLN A 54 1.32 3.60 -30.24
C GLN A 54 0.92 4.72 -29.29
N ASN A 55 -0.18 5.40 -29.63
CA ASN A 55 -0.77 6.38 -28.72
C ASN A 55 -1.13 5.69 -27.40
N SER A 56 -0.89 6.35 -26.28
CA SER A 56 -1.27 5.83 -24.99
C SER A 56 -1.79 6.94 -24.10
N LEU A 57 -2.76 6.58 -23.27
CA LEU A 57 -3.28 7.42 -22.22
C LEU A 57 -3.50 6.58 -20.98
N SER A 58 -2.84 6.95 -19.90
CA SER A 58 -3.02 6.38 -18.58
C SER A 58 -3.43 7.48 -17.61
N PHE A 59 -4.41 7.16 -16.77
CA PHE A 59 -4.82 8.03 -15.68
C PHE A 59 -5.05 7.20 -14.43
N THR A 60 -4.80 7.80 -13.26
CA THR A 60 -5.13 7.22 -11.96
C THR A 60 -5.67 8.31 -11.05
N PHE A 61 -6.92 8.19 -10.64
CA PHE A 61 -7.48 9.00 -9.56
C PHE A 61 -7.05 8.39 -8.23
N PHE A 62 -6.60 9.22 -7.30
CA PHE A 62 -6.22 8.76 -5.98
C PHE A 62 -6.67 9.72 -4.87
N SER A 63 -6.85 9.15 -3.68
CA SER A 63 -6.91 9.92 -2.45
C SER A 63 -6.16 9.20 -1.34
N LEU A 64 -5.46 9.98 -0.51
CA LEU A 64 -4.76 9.56 0.69
C LEU A 64 -5.31 10.41 1.83
N LEU A 65 -6.27 9.88 2.57
CA LEU A 65 -6.91 10.55 3.70
C LEU A 65 -6.37 9.97 5.00
N GLY A 66 -6.19 10.81 6.01
CA GLY A 66 -5.73 10.39 7.33
C GLY A 66 -6.36 11.23 8.42
N LEU A 67 -6.54 10.61 9.59
CA LEU A 67 -7.07 11.27 10.76
C LEU A 67 -6.42 10.68 12.01
N ASP A 68 -5.53 11.46 12.60
CA ASP A 68 -4.74 11.03 13.75
C ASP A 68 -5.21 11.77 15.02
N TYR A 69 -5.54 11.01 16.06
CA TYR A 69 -5.73 11.51 17.41
C TYR A 69 -4.45 11.29 18.22
N ILE A 70 -3.99 12.33 18.91
CA ILE A 70 -2.84 12.27 19.81
C ILE A 70 -3.26 12.91 21.14
N GLY A 71 -3.57 12.09 22.14
CA GLY A 71 -3.95 12.57 23.47
C GLY A 71 -3.64 11.52 24.53
N ASP A 72 -2.69 11.83 25.41
CA ASP A 72 -2.17 10.91 26.44
C ASP A 72 -3.30 10.25 27.27
N PRO A 73 -3.30 8.91 27.45
CA PRO A 73 -2.31 7.92 27.02
C PRO A 73 -2.56 7.31 25.62
N TRP A 74 -3.50 7.83 24.84
CA TRP A 74 -3.94 7.22 23.59
C TRP A 74 -3.36 7.91 22.35
N LYS A 75 -2.94 7.10 21.38
CA LYS A 75 -2.81 7.54 19.98
C LYS A 75 -3.73 6.70 19.12
N TRP A 76 -4.44 7.32 18.19
CA TRP A 76 -5.28 6.61 17.24
C TRP A 76 -5.00 7.12 15.84
N ARG A 77 -4.42 6.28 15.01
CA ARG A 77 -4.03 6.62 13.64
C ARG A 77 -5.00 5.96 12.67
N ASN A 78 -5.53 6.73 11.72
CA ASN A 78 -6.43 6.23 10.69
C ASN A 78 -5.93 6.68 9.32
N GLY A 79 -5.98 5.78 8.34
CA GLY A 79 -5.58 6.03 6.97
C GLY A 79 -6.55 5.37 6.00
N LEU A 80 -6.96 6.10 4.97
CA LEU A 80 -7.77 5.60 3.86
C LEU A 80 -7.07 5.98 2.55
N LYS A 81 -6.66 4.95 1.81
CA LYS A 81 -6.17 5.05 0.43
C LYS A 81 -7.28 4.61 -0.50
N PHE A 82 -7.49 5.40 -1.53
CA PHE A 82 -8.30 5.05 -2.69
C PHE A 82 -7.42 5.27 -3.92
N ALA A 83 -7.41 4.30 -4.84
CA ALA A 83 -6.77 4.42 -6.13
C ALA A 83 -7.59 3.70 -7.20
N TYR A 84 -7.88 4.40 -8.29
CA TYR A 84 -8.52 3.83 -9.46
C TYR A 84 -7.87 4.37 -10.72
N GLY A 85 -7.34 3.48 -11.56
CA GLY A 85 -6.65 3.86 -12.77
C GLY A 85 -6.91 2.92 -13.94
N ARG A 86 -6.79 3.49 -15.13
CA ARG A 86 -6.88 2.77 -16.38
C ARG A 86 -5.85 3.26 -17.37
N THR A 87 -5.44 2.36 -18.26
CA THR A 87 -4.55 2.65 -19.38
C THR A 87 -5.17 2.15 -20.67
N LYS A 88 -5.08 2.96 -21.72
CA LYS A 88 -5.35 2.56 -23.10
C LYS A 88 -4.05 2.67 -23.90
N ILE A 89 -3.76 1.64 -24.72
CA ILE A 89 -2.61 1.59 -25.62
C ILE A 89 -3.13 1.28 -27.03
N GLY A 90 -2.79 2.12 -28.00
CA GLY A 90 -3.27 2.01 -29.37
C GLY A 90 -4.80 2.00 -29.44
N ASP A 91 -5.34 1.03 -30.18
CA ASP A 91 -6.78 0.84 -30.37
C ASP A 91 -7.40 -0.14 -29.36
N GLU A 92 -6.63 -0.60 -28.38
CA GLU A 92 -7.16 -1.48 -27.33
C GLU A 92 -8.19 -0.77 -26.44
N GLU A 93 -9.00 -1.56 -25.74
CA GLU A 93 -9.86 -1.05 -24.67
C GLU A 93 -9.04 -0.63 -23.46
N TYR A 94 -9.63 0.24 -22.63
CA TYR A 94 -9.00 0.63 -21.37
C TYR A 94 -8.85 -0.56 -20.42
N ARG A 95 -7.62 -0.87 -20.05
CA ARG A 95 -7.27 -1.90 -19.07
C ARG A 95 -7.04 -1.27 -17.70
N THR A 96 -7.57 -1.90 -16.65
CA THR A 96 -7.39 -1.44 -15.27
C THR A 96 -5.92 -1.60 -14.87
N ASN A 97 -5.30 -0.56 -14.28
CA ASN A 97 -3.92 -0.60 -13.80
C ASN A 97 -3.78 -0.26 -12.29
N ASP A 98 -4.82 0.33 -11.70
CA ASP A 98 -4.96 0.52 -10.25
C ASP A 98 -6.42 0.37 -9.85
N ASN A 99 -6.69 -0.30 -8.73
CA ASN A 99 -8.04 -0.68 -8.34
C ASN A 99 -8.09 -1.09 -6.87
N GLU A 100 -7.90 -0.13 -5.97
CA GLU A 100 -7.71 -0.40 -4.55
C GLU A 100 -8.44 0.61 -3.67
N ILE A 101 -9.16 0.07 -2.69
CA ILE A 101 -9.50 0.74 -1.44
C ILE A 101 -8.71 0.04 -0.34
N PHE A 102 -7.94 0.80 0.41
CA PHE A 102 -7.14 0.28 1.52
C PHE A 102 -7.33 1.19 2.73
N PHE A 103 -7.91 0.63 3.79
CA PHE A 103 -8.14 1.31 5.05
C PHE A 103 -7.29 0.68 6.14
N GLN A 104 -6.72 1.51 7.01
CA GLN A 104 -6.00 1.07 8.19
C GLN A 104 -6.37 1.94 9.38
N SER A 105 -6.58 1.30 10.52
CA SER A 105 -6.85 1.94 11.80
C SER A 105 -5.95 1.30 12.86
N THR A 106 -5.27 2.09 13.67
CA THR A 106 -4.35 1.60 14.69
C THR A 106 -4.52 2.41 15.96
N LEU A 107 -5.08 1.78 16.98
CA LEU A 107 -5.22 2.32 18.33
C LEU A 107 -4.04 1.86 19.18
N ILE A 108 -3.34 2.80 19.81
CA ILE A 108 -2.12 2.57 20.58
C ILE A 108 -2.36 3.11 21.99
N TYR A 109 -2.06 2.28 22.99
CA TYR A 109 -2.07 2.69 24.39
C TYR A 109 -0.65 2.90 24.88
N HIS A 110 -0.24 4.14 25.06
CA HIS A 110 1.11 4.45 25.52
C HIS A 110 1.30 4.09 26.99
N ILE A 111 2.39 3.37 27.19
CA ILE A 111 2.92 3.00 28.50
C ILE A 111 4.38 3.42 28.58
N ASN A 112 4.92 3.54 29.79
CA ASN A 112 6.32 3.87 30.03
C ASN A 112 7.25 2.67 29.75
N TRP A 113 7.16 2.08 28.55
CA TRP A 113 8.01 1.00 28.07
C TRP A 113 8.43 1.28 26.62
N ALA A 114 9.43 0.53 26.13
CA ALA A 114 9.95 0.68 24.78
C ALA A 114 8.89 0.39 23.70
N VAL A 115 7.93 -0.48 24.04
CA VAL A 115 6.80 -0.85 23.18
C VAL A 115 5.48 -0.54 23.87
N SER A 116 4.46 -0.22 23.08
CA SER A 116 3.10 0.06 23.54
C SER A 116 2.15 -1.03 23.05
N PRO A 117 1.15 -1.47 23.84
CA PRO A 117 0.06 -2.28 23.33
C PRO A 117 -0.67 -1.56 22.18
N TYR A 118 -1.11 -2.31 21.18
CA TYR A 118 -1.93 -1.79 20.09
C TYR A 118 -3.08 -2.74 19.72
N ALA A 119 -4.12 -2.15 19.15
CA ALA A 119 -5.15 -2.84 18.38
C ALA A 119 -5.17 -2.26 16.96
N GLY A 120 -5.08 -3.13 15.97
CA GLY A 120 -5.01 -2.77 14.55
C GLY A 120 -6.17 -3.37 13.78
N LEU A 121 -6.67 -2.63 12.80
CA LEU A 121 -7.62 -3.08 11.81
C LEU A 121 -7.14 -2.64 10.44
N THR A 122 -7.19 -3.52 9.45
CA THR A 122 -6.90 -3.21 8.06
C THR A 122 -7.98 -3.81 7.18
N ALA A 123 -8.54 -3.01 6.28
CA ALA A 123 -9.51 -3.49 5.30
C ALA A 123 -9.01 -3.19 3.89
N ARG A 124 -9.18 -4.14 2.95
CA ARG A 124 -8.76 -3.99 1.56
C ARG A 124 -9.80 -4.57 0.62
N THR A 125 -10.08 -3.87 -0.47
CA THR A 125 -10.89 -4.39 -1.58
C THR A 125 -10.64 -3.62 -2.88
N ALA A 126 -11.19 -4.09 -3.98
CA ALA A 126 -11.22 -3.39 -5.24
C ALA A 126 -12.33 -2.33 -5.30
N VAL A 127 -12.09 -1.29 -6.12
CA VAL A 127 -13.07 -0.22 -6.38
C VAL A 127 -14.09 -0.66 -7.43
N THR A 128 -13.64 -1.35 -8.48
CA THR A 128 -14.47 -1.79 -9.61
C THR A 128 -14.09 -3.19 -10.08
N LYS A 129 -14.73 -3.64 -11.15
CA LYS A 129 -14.31 -4.81 -11.93
C LYS A 129 -12.85 -4.71 -12.38
N GLY A 130 -12.17 -5.84 -12.33
CA GLY A 130 -10.84 -6.04 -12.92
C GLY A 130 -10.80 -7.39 -13.65
N PHE A 131 -9.90 -7.49 -14.63
CA PHE A 131 -9.87 -8.61 -15.57
C PHE A 131 -8.46 -9.15 -15.75
N ASP A 132 -8.35 -10.45 -15.95
CA ASP A 132 -7.19 -11.07 -16.59
C ASP A 132 -7.35 -10.91 -18.11
N TYR A 133 -6.41 -10.18 -18.70
CA TYR A 133 -6.39 -9.86 -20.13
C TYR A 133 -5.55 -10.84 -20.95
N ASN A 134 -4.95 -11.87 -20.33
CA ASN A 134 -4.22 -12.92 -21.05
C ASN A 134 -5.13 -13.86 -21.87
N PRO A 135 -6.24 -14.39 -21.32
CA PRO A 135 -7.18 -15.20 -22.10
C PRO A 135 -8.05 -14.35 -23.05
N VAL A 136 -8.53 -14.96 -24.13
CA VAL A 136 -9.48 -14.35 -25.09
C VAL A 136 -10.75 -15.21 -25.15
N PRO A 137 -11.93 -14.71 -24.71
CA PRO A 137 -12.17 -13.38 -24.14
C PRO A 137 -11.52 -13.21 -22.76
N SER A 138 -11.28 -11.95 -22.37
CA SER A 138 -10.76 -11.60 -21.04
C SER A 138 -11.71 -12.06 -19.94
N VAL A 139 -11.16 -12.54 -18.83
CA VAL A 139 -11.93 -13.11 -17.71
C VAL A 139 -11.97 -12.11 -16.56
N GLN A 140 -13.14 -11.83 -16.01
CA GLN A 140 -13.25 -11.00 -14.81
C GLN A 140 -12.69 -11.77 -13.61
N ILE A 141 -11.85 -11.12 -12.79
CA ILE A 141 -11.17 -11.77 -11.64
C ILE A 141 -11.45 -11.07 -10.30
N VAL A 142 -12.04 -9.87 -10.36
CA VAL A 142 -12.35 -9.07 -9.17
C VAL A 142 -13.54 -8.15 -9.47
N ASP A 143 -14.30 -7.77 -8.45
CA ASP A 143 -15.36 -6.76 -8.50
C ASP A 143 -15.33 -5.94 -7.19
N PHE A 144 -16.18 -4.92 -7.11
CA PHE A 144 -16.31 -4.13 -5.89
C PHE A 144 -16.68 -5.02 -4.68
N MET A 145 -15.88 -4.99 -3.61
CA MET A 145 -16.07 -5.82 -2.42
C MET A 145 -15.99 -7.34 -2.66
N ASP A 146 -15.40 -7.77 -3.78
CA ASP A 146 -15.28 -9.19 -4.16
C ASP A 146 -13.90 -9.45 -4.78
N PRO A 147 -12.86 -9.70 -3.95
CA PRO A 147 -12.94 -10.01 -2.53
C PRO A 147 -12.90 -8.75 -1.63
N PHE A 148 -13.37 -8.91 -0.40
CA PHE A 148 -13.15 -7.99 0.71
C PHE A 148 -12.30 -8.68 1.77
N TYR A 149 -11.19 -8.06 2.15
CA TYR A 149 -10.30 -8.54 3.21
C TYR A 149 -10.42 -7.65 4.44
N LEU A 150 -10.48 -8.25 5.62
CA LEU A 150 -10.37 -7.59 6.91
C LEU A 150 -9.32 -8.30 7.76
N THR A 151 -8.31 -7.59 8.22
CA THR A 151 -7.31 -8.10 9.16
C THR A 151 -7.38 -7.32 10.46
N GLU A 152 -7.65 -8.02 11.55
CA GLU A 152 -7.63 -7.49 12.91
C GLU A 152 -6.39 -8.02 13.62
N ALA A 153 -5.69 -7.19 14.39
CA ALA A 153 -4.49 -7.61 15.09
C ALA A 153 -4.35 -6.96 16.48
N LEU A 154 -3.85 -7.72 17.44
CA LEU A 154 -3.52 -7.27 18.78
C LEU A 154 -2.06 -7.61 19.08
N GLY A 155 -1.32 -6.66 19.64
CA GLY A 155 0.08 -6.91 19.98
C GLY A 155 0.80 -5.70 20.52
N PHE A 156 2.07 -5.58 20.16
CA PHE A 156 2.92 -4.47 20.59
C PHE A 156 3.49 -3.71 19.40
N ILE A 157 3.54 -2.39 19.53
CA ILE A 157 4.12 -1.46 18.57
C ILE A 157 5.30 -0.72 19.20
N TYR A 158 6.37 -0.62 18.41
CA TYR A 158 7.49 0.28 18.66
C TYR A 158 7.33 1.50 17.74
N ASP A 159 7.09 2.67 18.31
CA ASP A 159 6.96 3.95 17.59
C ASP A 159 7.77 5.08 18.24
N GLN A 160 8.89 4.72 18.89
CA GLN A 160 9.75 5.65 19.63
C GLN A 160 10.68 6.48 18.73
N ILE A 161 10.84 6.09 17.47
CA ILE A 161 11.66 6.80 16.49
C ILE A 161 10.73 7.62 15.59
N PRO A 162 10.98 8.93 15.39
CA PRO A 162 10.19 9.74 14.47
C PRO A 162 10.10 9.10 13.09
N ASN A 163 8.91 9.11 12.50
CA ASN A 163 8.62 8.56 11.17
C ASN A 163 8.90 7.06 10.99
N PHE A 164 9.17 6.31 12.07
CA PHE A 164 9.33 4.86 12.03
C PHE A 164 8.34 4.20 13.00
N SER A 165 7.73 3.13 12.54
CA SER A 165 7.02 2.23 13.45
C SER A 165 7.13 0.78 12.99
N SER A 166 7.24 -0.12 13.96
CA SER A 166 7.17 -1.56 13.74
C SER A 166 6.23 -2.18 14.76
N ARG A 167 5.25 -2.94 14.30
CA ARG A 167 4.29 -3.65 15.15
C ARG A 167 4.32 -5.13 14.86
N LEU A 168 4.17 -5.93 15.90
CA LEU A 168 4.05 -7.39 15.84
C LEU A 168 2.90 -7.82 16.74
N GLY A 169 2.02 -8.68 16.24
CA GLY A 169 0.86 -9.14 16.99
C GLY A 169 0.29 -10.45 16.48
N ILE A 170 -0.69 -10.96 17.21
CA ILE A 170 -1.56 -12.03 16.75
C ILE A 170 -2.66 -11.37 15.92
N GLY A 171 -2.96 -11.93 14.76
CA GLY A 171 -3.95 -11.42 13.84
C GLY A 171 -4.98 -12.45 13.41
N MET A 172 -6.07 -11.94 12.88
CA MET A 172 -7.15 -12.69 12.24
C MET A 172 -7.45 -12.02 10.90
N LYS A 173 -7.20 -12.73 9.80
CA LYS A 173 -7.50 -12.33 8.42
C LYS A 173 -8.80 -13.00 8.00
N GLN A 174 -9.77 -12.19 7.64
CA GLN A 174 -11.08 -12.61 7.16
C GLN A 174 -11.21 -12.19 5.70
N THR A 175 -11.60 -13.12 4.85
CA THR A 175 -11.81 -12.91 3.42
C THR A 175 -13.24 -13.25 3.08
N TRP A 176 -13.94 -12.33 2.41
CA TRP A 176 -15.26 -12.57 1.83
C TRP A 176 -15.19 -12.46 0.32
N ALA A 177 -15.80 -13.41 -0.38
CA ALA A 177 -15.91 -13.40 -1.83
C ALA A 177 -17.23 -14.07 -2.26
N ASP A 178 -17.86 -13.57 -3.33
CA ASP A 178 -19.16 -14.08 -3.80
C ASP A 178 -19.03 -14.70 -5.19
N LYS A 179 -18.78 -13.86 -6.21
CA LYS A 179 -18.60 -14.30 -7.60
C LYS A 179 -17.28 -15.01 -7.80
N PHE A 180 -16.27 -14.64 -7.00
CA PHE A 180 -14.91 -15.17 -7.09
C PHE A 180 -14.54 -16.03 -5.88
N ALA A 181 -15.53 -16.60 -5.19
CA ALA A 181 -15.33 -17.51 -4.06
C ALA A 181 -14.32 -18.63 -4.37
N LEU A 182 -14.45 -19.25 -5.56
CA LEU A 182 -13.54 -20.30 -6.06
C LEU A 182 -12.07 -19.88 -6.09
N ARG A 183 -11.81 -18.57 -6.20
CA ARG A 183 -10.46 -18.02 -6.25
C ARG A 183 -9.93 -17.59 -4.89
N TYR A 184 -10.78 -17.03 -4.02
CA TYR A 184 -10.32 -16.29 -2.84
C TYR A 184 -10.70 -16.92 -1.50
N THR A 185 -11.69 -17.82 -1.46
CA THR A 185 -12.23 -18.35 -0.20
C THR A 185 -12.52 -19.84 -0.18
N ASP A 186 -12.62 -20.48 -1.35
CA ASP A 186 -12.96 -21.90 -1.49
C ASP A 186 -11.89 -22.81 -0.88
N ASP A 187 -12.33 -23.80 -0.11
CA ASP A 187 -11.49 -24.88 0.38
C ASP A 187 -11.68 -26.12 -0.51
N SER A 188 -10.65 -26.46 -1.29
CA SER A 188 -10.73 -27.61 -2.20
C SER A 188 -10.95 -28.97 -1.51
N GLU A 189 -10.80 -29.04 -0.19
CA GLU A 189 -11.06 -30.24 0.62
C GLU A 189 -12.54 -30.41 1.00
N THR A 190 -13.36 -29.38 0.85
CA THR A 190 -14.79 -29.42 1.19
C THR A 190 -15.66 -29.58 -0.07
N PRO A 191 -16.90 -30.08 0.08
CA PRO A 191 -17.82 -30.22 -1.05
C PRO A 191 -18.63 -28.96 -1.35
N GLU A 192 -18.59 -27.94 -0.48
CA GLU A 192 -19.37 -26.71 -0.60
C GLU A 192 -18.47 -25.56 -1.03
N LEU A 193 -18.99 -24.62 -1.82
CA LEU A 193 -18.24 -23.42 -2.20
C LEU A 193 -18.30 -22.39 -1.07
N GLU A 194 -17.21 -22.22 -0.32
CA GLU A 194 -17.15 -21.23 0.76
C GLU A 194 -17.03 -19.81 0.21
N LYS A 195 -17.88 -18.92 0.74
CA LYS A 195 -17.84 -17.47 0.46
C LYS A 195 -17.09 -16.67 1.52
N PHE A 196 -16.55 -17.37 2.52
CA PHE A 196 -15.91 -16.78 3.68
C PHE A 196 -14.76 -17.68 4.12
N LYS A 197 -13.57 -17.09 4.26
CA LYS A 197 -12.37 -17.72 4.79
C LYS A 197 -11.90 -16.94 6.02
N ASN A 198 -11.49 -17.64 7.07
CA ASN A 198 -10.98 -17.04 8.29
C ASN A 198 -9.67 -17.69 8.71
N GLU A 199 -8.63 -16.89 8.79
CA GLU A 199 -7.27 -17.33 9.03
C GLU A 199 -6.73 -16.62 10.27
N THR A 200 -6.23 -17.38 11.23
CA THR A 200 -5.55 -16.82 12.40
C THR A 200 -4.06 -16.95 12.24
N GLY A 201 -3.31 -15.99 12.76
CA GLY A 201 -1.87 -15.95 12.48
C GLY A 201 -1.11 -14.88 13.24
N ILE A 202 0.09 -14.62 12.76
CA ILE A 202 0.98 -13.56 13.24
C ILE A 202 1.03 -12.47 12.18
N GLU A 203 0.80 -11.21 12.59
CA GLU A 203 0.96 -10.04 11.74
C GLU A 203 2.17 -9.21 12.19
N SER A 204 3.01 -8.84 11.23
CA SER A 204 4.04 -7.81 11.40
C SER A 204 3.84 -6.70 10.38
N VAL A 205 3.88 -5.44 10.84
CA VAL A 205 3.86 -4.27 9.96
C VAL A 205 4.96 -3.30 10.35
N THR A 206 5.81 -2.97 9.38
CA THR A 206 6.91 -2.00 9.52
C THR A 206 6.70 -0.87 8.54
N GLU A 207 6.71 0.36 9.04
CA GLU A 207 6.49 1.58 8.28
C GLU A 207 7.64 2.54 8.54
N TYR A 208 8.11 3.18 7.47
CA TYR A 208 9.14 4.21 7.57
C TYR A 208 8.90 5.32 6.55
N LYS A 209 9.02 6.56 7.00
CA LYS A 209 9.03 7.75 6.15
C LYS A 209 10.36 8.48 6.31
N TRP A 210 11.02 8.71 5.19
CA TRP A 210 12.28 9.44 5.14
C TRP A 210 12.17 10.64 4.20
N GLU A 211 12.18 11.83 4.78
CA GLU A 211 12.31 13.09 4.04
C GLU A 211 13.81 13.34 3.82
N PHE A 212 14.32 12.92 2.67
CA PHE A 212 15.75 12.99 2.36
C PHE A 212 16.13 14.28 1.60
N MET A 213 15.15 15.02 1.11
CA MET A 213 15.26 16.40 0.63
C MET A 213 13.98 17.16 1.00
N GLU A 214 14.03 18.50 1.01
CA GLU A 214 12.88 19.35 1.37
C GLU A 214 11.62 19.07 0.51
N ASN A 215 11.83 18.68 -0.75
CA ASN A 215 10.75 18.38 -1.69
C ASN A 215 10.69 16.89 -2.05
N MET A 216 11.41 15.99 -1.35
CA MET A 216 11.39 14.56 -1.65
C MET A 216 11.25 13.71 -0.39
N ALA A 217 10.33 12.76 -0.47
CA ALA A 217 10.11 11.78 0.59
C ALA A 217 10.09 10.37 0.02
N TYR A 218 10.65 9.44 0.79
CA TYR A 218 10.51 8.00 0.61
C TYR A 218 9.60 7.46 1.70
N LEU A 219 8.53 6.78 1.32
CA LEU A 219 7.60 6.09 2.21
C LEU A 219 7.68 4.59 1.90
N THR A 220 7.81 3.77 2.93
CA THR A 220 7.80 2.32 2.80
C THR A 220 6.91 1.69 3.87
N SER A 221 6.10 0.70 3.47
CA SER A 221 5.25 -0.09 4.36
C SER A 221 5.40 -1.56 3.97
N LEU A 222 6.00 -2.35 4.86
CA LEU A 222 6.11 -3.79 4.75
C LEU A 222 5.11 -4.43 5.72
N ARG A 223 4.16 -5.20 5.18
CA ARG A 223 3.21 -6.01 5.92
C ARG A 223 3.45 -7.48 5.63
N LEU A 224 3.52 -8.26 6.69
CA LEU A 224 3.71 -9.69 6.69
C LEU A 224 2.59 -10.33 7.51
N PHE A 225 1.97 -11.38 6.96
CA PHE A 225 0.99 -12.19 7.68
C PHE A 225 1.34 -13.67 7.47
N GLY A 226 1.54 -14.41 8.55
CA GLY A 226 1.76 -15.87 8.50
C GLY A 226 0.63 -16.57 9.24
N THR A 227 -0.01 -17.56 8.60
CA THR A 227 -1.10 -18.31 9.22
C THR A 227 -0.55 -19.30 10.25
N PHE A 228 -1.31 -19.59 11.31
CA PHE A 228 -0.90 -20.61 12.28
C PHE A 228 -0.99 -22.04 11.72
N ASP A 229 -1.77 -22.23 10.66
CA ASP A 229 -1.90 -23.52 9.98
C ASP A 229 -0.63 -23.84 9.17
N ASP A 230 -0.02 -22.83 8.53
CA ASP A 230 1.28 -22.97 7.87
C ASP A 230 2.14 -21.69 7.97
N LEU A 231 3.12 -21.70 8.88
CA LEU A 231 4.09 -20.61 9.04
C LEU A 231 5.27 -20.66 8.05
N SER A 232 5.28 -21.63 7.12
CA SER A 232 6.32 -21.73 6.10
C SER A 232 6.08 -20.80 4.90
N VAL A 233 4.81 -20.43 4.68
CA VAL A 233 4.37 -19.48 3.65
C VAL A 233 3.84 -18.21 4.33
N TRP A 234 4.26 -17.05 3.84
CA TRP A 234 3.86 -15.75 4.41
C TRP A 234 3.24 -14.90 3.32
N ASP A 235 2.11 -14.28 3.63
CA ASP A 235 1.58 -13.19 2.83
C ASP A 235 2.50 -11.98 3.00
N VAL A 236 2.93 -11.41 1.88
CA VAL A 236 3.84 -10.27 1.82
C VAL A 236 3.17 -9.16 1.02
N ARG A 237 3.09 -7.98 1.62
CA ARG A 237 2.77 -6.73 0.93
C ARG A 237 3.82 -5.70 1.26
N TRP A 238 4.55 -5.24 0.25
CA TRP A 238 5.58 -4.22 0.41
C TRP A 238 5.33 -3.05 -0.55
N ASP A 239 4.81 -1.95 -0.01
CA ASP A 239 4.47 -0.73 -0.74
C ASP A 239 5.58 0.31 -0.52
N ASN A 240 6.22 0.74 -1.61
CA ASN A 240 7.33 1.69 -1.60
C ASN A 240 7.01 2.86 -2.51
N LEU A 241 7.10 4.08 -2.00
CA LEU A 241 6.72 5.29 -2.70
C LEU A 241 7.81 6.36 -2.53
N ILE A 242 8.41 6.78 -3.62
CA ILE A 242 9.18 8.01 -3.68
C ILE A 242 8.26 9.09 -4.25
N VAL A 243 8.12 10.20 -3.55
CA VAL A 243 7.41 11.39 -4.03
C VAL A 243 8.37 12.56 -4.09
N ALA A 244 8.35 13.27 -5.22
CA ALA A 244 9.07 14.50 -5.45
C ALA A 244 8.07 15.62 -5.77
N LYS A 245 7.94 16.58 -4.85
CA LYS A 245 7.09 17.76 -5.05
C LYS A 245 7.80 18.72 -6.01
N VAL A 246 7.14 19.04 -7.11
CA VAL A 246 7.62 20.04 -8.09
C VAL A 246 7.12 21.42 -7.68
N ASN A 247 5.83 21.54 -7.32
CA ASN A 247 5.22 22.72 -6.73
C ASN A 247 3.99 22.31 -5.89
N ASP A 248 3.18 23.25 -5.43
CA ASP A 248 2.02 22.97 -4.57
C ASP A 248 0.92 22.13 -5.21
N TYR A 249 0.91 22.02 -6.54
CA TYR A 249 -0.10 21.27 -7.30
C TYR A 249 0.48 20.08 -8.06
N ILE A 250 1.78 20.10 -8.36
CA ILE A 250 2.43 19.11 -9.23
C ILE A 250 3.46 18.31 -8.43
N SER A 251 3.35 17.00 -8.53
CA SER A 251 4.29 16.04 -7.96
C SER A 251 4.67 14.98 -8.98
N VAL A 252 5.87 14.42 -8.85
CA VAL A 252 6.26 13.19 -9.53
C VAL A 252 6.34 12.10 -8.47
N SER A 253 5.77 10.93 -8.75
CA SER A 253 5.81 9.79 -7.84
C SER A 253 6.32 8.55 -8.55
N PHE A 254 7.18 7.80 -7.88
CA PHE A 254 7.60 6.47 -8.28
C PHE A 254 7.17 5.46 -7.22
N ASN A 255 6.30 4.53 -7.59
CA ASN A 255 5.78 3.49 -6.72
C ASN A 255 6.28 2.10 -7.14
N VAL A 256 6.70 1.31 -6.17
CA VAL A 256 6.99 -0.12 -6.32
C VAL A 256 6.19 -0.88 -5.28
N LEU A 257 5.24 -1.68 -5.74
CA LEU A 257 4.39 -2.52 -4.90
C LEU A 257 4.69 -3.99 -5.21
N LEU A 258 5.15 -4.72 -4.20
CA LEU A 258 5.32 -6.17 -4.24
C LEU A 258 4.20 -6.80 -3.42
N ILE A 259 3.49 -7.77 -4.02
CA ILE A 259 2.49 -8.58 -3.34
C ILE A 259 2.82 -10.05 -3.57
N TYR A 260 2.72 -10.85 -2.53
CA TYR A 260 2.67 -12.30 -2.59
C TYR A 260 1.63 -12.75 -1.56
N ASP A 261 0.63 -13.47 -2.03
CA ASP A 261 -0.46 -14.05 -1.24
C ASP A 261 -0.87 -15.28 -2.05
N GLU A 262 -0.64 -16.48 -1.50
CA GLU A 262 -0.80 -17.72 -2.23
C GLU A 262 -2.27 -17.95 -2.64
N ASP A 263 -3.22 -17.41 -1.88
CA ASP A 263 -4.65 -17.44 -2.20
C ASP A 263 -4.97 -16.56 -3.42
N GLU A 264 -4.28 -15.43 -3.59
CA GLU A 264 -4.49 -14.56 -4.75
C GLU A 264 -3.73 -15.06 -6.00
N SER A 265 -2.48 -15.47 -5.81
CA SER A 265 -1.56 -15.96 -6.84
C SER A 265 -0.35 -16.68 -6.24
N ILE A 266 -0.06 -17.87 -6.74
CA ILE A 266 1.17 -18.61 -6.45
C ILE A 266 2.45 -17.91 -6.93
N GLN A 267 2.33 -16.84 -7.72
CA GLN A 267 3.46 -16.07 -8.23
C GLN A 267 3.54 -14.71 -7.54
N ARG A 268 4.77 -14.26 -7.28
CA ARG A 268 5.03 -12.89 -6.84
C ARG A 268 4.49 -11.89 -7.86
N GLN A 269 3.65 -10.98 -7.39
CA GLN A 269 3.12 -9.85 -8.14
C GLN A 269 3.99 -8.61 -7.89
N LEU A 270 4.35 -7.90 -8.96
CA LEU A 270 5.16 -6.68 -8.89
C LEU A 270 4.52 -5.60 -9.76
N LYS A 271 4.20 -4.46 -9.16
CA LYS A 271 3.75 -3.25 -9.85
C LYS A 271 4.80 -2.16 -9.68
N GLU A 272 5.24 -1.59 -10.80
CA GLU A 272 6.11 -0.41 -10.84
C GLU A 272 5.41 0.70 -11.61
N ALA A 273 5.34 1.90 -11.04
CA ALA A 273 4.64 3.02 -11.66
C ALA A 273 5.39 4.34 -11.43
N LEU A 274 5.82 4.97 -12.52
CA LEU A 274 6.30 6.35 -12.53
C LEU A 274 5.17 7.24 -13.06
N GLN A 275 4.78 8.23 -12.27
CA GLN A 275 3.58 9.02 -12.52
C GLN A 275 3.84 10.50 -12.28
N LEU A 276 3.31 11.34 -13.18
CA LEU A 276 3.19 12.78 -12.94
C LEU A 276 1.79 13.06 -12.43
N GLY A 277 1.72 13.61 -11.22
CA GLY A 277 0.50 13.87 -10.48
C GLY A 277 0.17 15.35 -10.40
N ILE A 278 -1.10 15.65 -10.62
CA ILE A 278 -1.71 16.88 -10.15
C ILE A 278 -2.47 16.52 -8.88
N SER A 279 -2.08 17.11 -7.76
CA SER A 279 -2.66 16.81 -6.45
C SER A 279 -2.98 18.08 -5.68
N TYR A 280 -3.90 17.97 -4.74
CA TYR A 280 -4.34 19.04 -3.88
C TYR A 280 -4.35 18.55 -2.43
N ASN A 281 -3.70 19.31 -1.55
CA ASN A 281 -3.74 19.07 -0.11
C ASN A 281 -5.04 19.67 0.45
N LEU A 282 -5.87 18.84 1.07
CA LEU A 282 -7.16 19.22 1.64
C LEU A 282 -7.03 19.99 2.96
N PHE A 283 -5.96 19.73 3.71
CA PHE A 283 -5.69 20.26 5.05
C PHE A 283 -4.22 20.63 5.19
#